data_AF-A0A1I8BTZ5-F1
#
_entry.id   AF-A0A1I8BTZ5-F1
#
_cell.length_a   1.000
_cell.length_b   1.000
_cell.length_c   1.000
_cell.angle_alpha   90.00
_cell.angle_beta   90.00
_cell.angle_gamma   90.00
#
_symmetry.space_group_name_H-M   'P 1'
#
loop_
_entity.id
_entity.type
_entity.pdbx_description
1 polymer ?
#
loop_
_entity_poly.entity_id
_entity_poly.type
_entity_poly.pdbx_seq_one_letter_code
_entity_poly.pdbx_strand_id
1 'polypeptide(L)' 'MANDENGSQLVQEDDDIDQFILVLDPTDNDPVEILLSKDGSLPITSLDHAFPGAHGLKYKNPSTGGKRIVSYVNFKS' A
#
# COMPACT_ATOMS: atom_id res chain seq x y z
N MET A 1 -33.12 41.80 -6.51
CA MET A 1 -31.70 41.88 -6.12
C MET A 1 -31.58 41.32 -4.73
N ALA A 2 -31.07 40.09 -4.61
CA ALA A 2 -30.37 39.54 -3.47
C ALA A 2 -29.89 38.15 -3.93
N ASN A 3 -28.70 38.13 -4.53
CA ASN A 3 -27.93 36.92 -4.76
C ASN A 3 -27.00 36.82 -3.56
N ASP A 4 -27.23 35.84 -2.69
CA ASP A 4 -26.38 35.59 -1.54
C ASP A 4 -25.83 34.16 -1.70
N GLU A 5 -24.87 34.06 -2.63
CA GLU A 5 -23.53 33.48 -2.46
C GLU A 5 -23.43 32.36 -1.39
N ASN A 6 -23.45 31.12 -1.84
CA ASN A 6 -22.24 30.31 -1.97
C ASN A 6 -21.55 29.96 -0.64
N GLY A 7 -21.93 28.80 -0.10
CA GLY A 7 -21.12 28.04 0.82
C GLY A 7 -21.15 26.58 0.40
N SER A 8 -20.78 26.29 -0.87
CA SER A 8 -20.38 24.94 -1.22
C SER A 8 -19.12 24.64 -0.41
N GLN A 9 -19.34 24.00 0.73
CA GLN A 9 -18.29 23.33 1.47
C GLN A 9 -17.74 22.29 0.51
N LEU A 10 -16.65 22.63 -0.17
CA LEU A 10 -15.82 21.69 -0.88
C LEU A 10 -15.38 20.70 0.20
N VAL A 11 -16.09 19.59 0.31
CA VAL A 11 -15.56 18.42 0.98
C VAL A 11 -14.30 18.13 0.19
N GLN A 12 -13.16 18.39 0.81
CA GLN A 12 -11.88 18.03 0.26
C GLN A 12 -11.91 16.51 0.26
N GLU A 13 -12.38 15.93 -0.84
CA GLU A 13 -12.25 14.52 -1.14
C GLU A 13 -10.73 14.31 -1.21
N ASP A 14 -10.15 13.89 -0.09
CA ASP A 14 -8.79 13.37 -0.05
C ASP A 14 -8.82 12.11 -0.93
N ASP A 15 -8.65 12.30 -2.23
CA ASP A 15 -8.46 11.30 -3.29
C ASP A 15 -7.14 10.51 -3.10
N ASP A 16 -6.58 10.47 -1.89
CA ASP A 16 -5.57 9.50 -1.50
C ASP A 16 -6.32 8.16 -1.32
N ILE A 17 -6.68 7.51 -2.42
CA ILE A 17 -7.02 6.08 -2.40
C ILE A 17 -5.83 5.41 -1.73
N ASP A 18 -6.01 4.96 -0.49
CA ASP A 18 -5.00 4.27 0.30
C ASP A 18 -4.48 3.08 -0.52
N GLN A 19 -3.39 3.27 -1.25
CA GLN A 19 -2.83 2.24 -2.11
C GLN A 19 -2.39 1.09 -1.22
N PHE A 20 -2.74 -0.14 -1.56
CA PHE A 20 -2.41 -1.31 -0.76
C PHE A 20 -1.93 -2.47 -1.62
N ILE A 21 -1.31 -3.44 -0.96
CA ILE A 21 -1.00 -4.74 -1.52
C ILE A 21 -1.64 -5.84 -0.68
N LEU A 22 -1.94 -6.97 -1.31
CA LEU A 22 -2.35 -8.19 -0.64
C LEU A 22 -1.12 -9.07 -0.41
N VAL A 23 -0.88 -9.42 0.85
CA VAL A 23 0.21 -10.31 1.25
C VAL A 23 -0.41 -11.58 1.84
N LEU A 24 0.01 -12.73 1.33
CA LEU A 24 -0.45 -14.03 1.78
C LEU A 24 0.71 -14.78 2.46
N ASP A 25 0.50 -15.22 3.69
CA ASP A 25 1.38 -16.21 4.31
C ASP A 25 1.15 -17.57 3.63
N PRO A 26 2.19 -18.29 3.18
CA PRO A 26 2.03 -19.62 2.58
C PRO A 26 1.33 -20.67 3.45
N THR A 27 1.25 -20.43 4.76
CA THR A 27 0.58 -21.30 5.74
C THR A 27 -0.88 -20.92 5.98
N ASP A 28 -1.30 -19.77 5.47
CA ASP A 28 -2.66 -19.23 5.56
C ASP A 28 -3.29 -19.15 4.16
N ASN A 29 -4.61 -19.14 4.08
CA ASN A 29 -5.36 -18.87 2.85
C ASN A 29 -6.09 -17.52 2.89
N ASP A 30 -5.90 -16.73 3.95
CA ASP A 30 -6.48 -15.39 4.09
C ASP A 30 -5.42 -14.30 3.82
N PRO A 31 -5.52 -13.55 2.70
CA PRO A 31 -4.59 -12.46 2.40
C PRO A 31 -4.82 -11.24 3.32
N VAL A 32 -3.73 -10.59 3.72
CA VAL A 32 -3.76 -9.36 4.51
C VAL A 32 -3.48 -8.15 3.61
N GLU A 33 -4.32 -7.12 3.71
CA GLU A 33 -4.06 -5.82 3.08
C GLU A 33 -3.01 -5.04 3.88
N ILE A 34 -1.97 -4.57 3.19
CA ILE A 34 -0.97 -3.67 3.78
C ILE A 34 -0.93 -2.37 2.97
N LEU A 35 -1.14 -1.25 3.66
CA LEU A 35 -1.08 0.08 3.07
C LEU A 35 0.36 0.43 2.65
N LEU A 36 0.45 1.05 1.49
CA LEU A 36 1.66 1.61 0.92
C LEU A 36 1.83 3.06 1.37
N SER A 37 3.08 3.52 1.34
CA SER A 37 3.39 4.94 1.46
C SER A 37 2.93 5.70 0.21
N LYS A 38 2.86 7.03 0.29
CA LYS A 38 2.43 7.89 -0.84
C LYS A 38 3.28 7.71 -2.11
N ASP A 39 4.51 7.23 -1.99
CA ASP A 39 5.42 6.94 -3.12
C ASP A 39 5.26 5.51 -3.69
N GLY A 40 4.29 4.74 -3.20
CA GLY A 40 4.04 3.35 -3.56
C GLY A 40 5.00 2.34 -2.90
N SER A 41 5.87 2.78 -2.00
CA SER A 41 6.76 1.89 -1.25
C SER A 41 6.03 1.20 -0.09
N LEU A 42 6.45 -0.02 0.25
CA LEU A 42 5.95 -0.74 1.42
C LEU A 42 6.90 -0.51 2.61
N PRO A 43 6.44 0.10 3.72
CA PRO A 43 7.23 0.20 4.93
C PRO A 43 7.53 -1.18 5.53
N ILE A 44 8.81 -1.45 5.85
CA ILE A 44 9.18 -2.71 6.53
C ILE A 44 8.46 -2.86 7.87
N THR A 45 8.23 -1.77 8.59
CA THR A 45 7.54 -1.80 9.89
C THR A 45 6.10 -2.31 9.76
N SER A 46 5.40 -1.93 8.69
CA SER A 46 4.05 -2.44 8.42
C SER A 46 4.07 -3.92 8.07
N LEU A 47 5.08 -4.35 7.29
CA LEU A 47 5.27 -5.75 6.96
C LEU A 47 5.60 -6.60 8.19
N ASP A 48 6.52 -6.16 9.05
CA ASP A 48 6.92 -6.88 10.27
C ASP A 48 5.78 -6.93 11.31
N HIS A 49 4.96 -5.88 11.41
CA HIS A 49 3.80 -5.89 12.29
C HIS A 49 2.75 -6.92 11.87
N ALA A 50 2.48 -7.04 10.57
CA ALA A 50 1.56 -8.06 10.04
C ALA A 50 2.17 -9.46 10.02
N PHE A 51 3.47 -9.57 9.75
CA PHE A 51 4.21 -10.83 9.61
C PHE A 51 5.54 -10.75 10.38
N PRO A 52 5.54 -11.04 11.69
CA PRO A 52 6.73 -10.90 12.53
C PRO A 52 7.93 -11.70 12.01
N GLY A 53 9.06 -11.02 11.83
CA GLY A 53 10.28 -11.62 11.28
C GLY A 53 10.31 -11.75 9.76
N ALA A 54 9.36 -11.14 9.04
CA ALA A 54 9.45 -11.00 7.59
C ALA A 54 10.53 -9.97 7.21
N HIS A 55 11.41 -10.37 6.28
CA HIS A 55 12.51 -9.53 5.80
C HIS A 55 12.38 -9.16 4.31
N GLY A 56 11.32 -9.60 3.66
CA GLY A 56 11.09 -9.36 2.24
C GLY A 56 9.90 -10.10 1.68
N LEU A 57 9.58 -9.82 0.43
CA LEU A 57 8.43 -10.38 -0.29
C LEU A 57 8.85 -10.96 -1.65
N LYS A 58 8.11 -11.98 -2.08
CA LYS A 58 8.19 -12.51 -3.44
C LYS A 58 6.80 -12.59 -4.04
N TYR A 59 6.69 -12.39 -5.35
CA TYR A 59 5.44 -12.52 -6.08
C TYR A 59 5.65 -13.25 -7.40
N LYS A 60 4.59 -13.81 -7.97
CA LYS A 60 4.62 -14.38 -9.32
C LYS A 60 4.28 -13.27 -10.31
N ASN A 61 5.18 -12.98 -11.24
CA ASN A 61 4.91 -12.02 -12.30
C ASN A 61 3.86 -12.59 -13.27
N PRO A 62 2.68 -11.97 -13.43
CA PRO A 62 1.65 -12.49 -14.33
C PRO A 62 2.08 -12.53 -15.80
N SER A 63 2.95 -11.61 -16.25
CA SER A 63 3.35 -11.55 -17.66
C SER A 63 4.37 -12.60 -18.07
N THR A 64 5.25 -13.02 -17.15
CA THR A 64 6.32 -13.99 -17.46
C THR A 64 6.19 -15.32 -16.73
N GLY A 65 5.27 -15.42 -15.76
CA GLY A 65 5.10 -16.60 -14.89
C GLY A 65 6.23 -16.81 -13.86
N GLY A 66 7.33 -16.06 -13.95
CA GLY A 66 8.48 -16.18 -13.06
C GLY A 66 8.26 -15.56 -11.69
N LYS A 67 8.99 -16.04 -10.69
CA LYS A 67 9.00 -15.43 -9.34
C LYS A 67 9.92 -14.22 -9.33
N ARG A 68 9.47 -13.13 -8.73
CA ARG A 68 10.22 -11.89 -8.53
C ARG A 68 10.29 -11.56 -7.06
N ILE A 69 11.36 -10.88 -6.66
CA ILE A 69 11.56 -10.37 -5.30
C ILE A 69 11.23 -8.88 -5.31
N VAL A 70 10.56 -8.41 -4.26
CA VAL A 70 10.36 -6.98 -4.03
C VAL A 70 11.67 -6.38 -3.54
N SER A 71 12.13 -5.31 -4.20
CA SER A 71 13.41 -4.69 -3.86
C SER A 71 13.34 -4.04 -2.49
N TYR A 72 14.31 -4.36 -1.63
CA TYR A 72 14.54 -3.59 -0.41
C TYR A 72 15.42 -2.39 -0.75
N VAL A 73 14.99 -1.21 -0.34
CA VAL A 73 15.75 0.04 -0.48
C VAL A 73 15.94 0.61 0.91
N ASN A 74 17.20 0.80 1.30
CA ASN A 74 17.54 1.49 2.54
C ASN A 74 17.84 2.95 2.21
N PHE A 75 16.93 3.84 2.58
CA PHE A 75 17.18 5.28 2.49
C PHE A 75 18.15 5.66 3.61
N LYS A 76 19.45 5.72 3.29
CA LYS A 76 20.41 6.39 4.16
C LYS A 76 20.28 7.89 3.96
N SER A 77 20.02 8.62 5.05
CA SER A 77 20.13 10.08 5.13
C SER A 77 21.58 10.53 4.96
#